data_AF-A0A7C8TU28-F1
#
_entry.id   AF-A0A7C8TU28-F1
#
_cell.length_a   1.000
_cell.length_b   1.000
_cell.length_c   1.000
_cell.angle_alpha   90.00
_cell.angle_beta   90.00
_cell.angle_gamma   90.00
#
_symmetry.space_group_name_H-M   'P 1'
#
loop_
_entity.id
_entity.type
_entity.pdbx_description
1 polymer ?
#
loop_
_entity_poly.entity_id
_entity_poly.type
_entity_poly.pdbx_seq_one_letter_code
_entity_poly.pdbx_strand_id
1 'polypeptide(L)'
;MVQLSSLPRSLGIRAQVFAKLEYYNAGGSVKDRVGLAMVSAAEKGRLKAGDTIIEVTSGNTRIALALISAIKGYKCIITISEKMSEEKIPILKSLGATIVRTPPGVPIESPESIISVAKRLQQETPQLPYPWMLLLSAQVLEVL
;
A
#
# COMPACT_ATOMS: atom_id res chain seq x y z
N MET A 1 -12.63 -0.08 19.95
CA MET A 1 -11.65 -0.42 21.01
C MET A 1 -12.15 -1.65 21.73
N VAL A 2 -11.28 -2.62 22.04
CA VAL A 2 -11.65 -3.82 22.80
C VAL A 2 -10.71 -3.94 24.00
N GLN A 3 -11.25 -4.17 25.19
CA GLN A 3 -10.43 -4.36 26.39
C GLN A 3 -9.80 -5.75 26.40
N LEU A 4 -8.51 -5.83 26.71
CA LEU A 4 -7.81 -7.10 26.92
C LEU A 4 -7.91 -7.49 28.39
N SER A 5 -8.57 -8.62 28.68
CA SER A 5 -8.82 -9.08 30.05
C SER A 5 -7.86 -10.17 30.52
N SER A 6 -7.50 -11.11 29.64
CA SER A 6 -6.70 -12.30 30.00
C SER A 6 -5.19 -12.02 29.99
N LEU A 7 -4.65 -11.51 28.86
CA LEU A 7 -3.21 -11.33 28.68
C LEU A 7 -2.57 -10.33 29.67
N PRO A 8 -3.16 -9.15 29.97
CA PRO A 8 -2.60 -8.27 30.99
C PRO A 8 -2.58 -8.93 32.38
N ARG A 9 -3.63 -9.69 32.72
CA ARG A 9 -3.74 -10.40 34.01
C ARG A 9 -2.66 -11.46 34.16
N SER A 10 -2.40 -12.27 33.13
CA SER A 10 -1.36 -13.30 33.17
C SER A 10 0.06 -12.73 33.32
N LEU A 11 0.25 -11.45 32.96
CA LEU A 11 1.53 -10.74 33.07
C LEU A 11 1.62 -9.85 34.32
N GLY A 12 0.64 -9.89 35.22
CA GLY A 12 0.61 -9.06 36.43
C GLY A 12 0.39 -7.56 36.17
N ILE A 13 -0.09 -7.18 34.97
CA ILE A 13 -0.35 -5.79 34.60
C ILE A 13 -1.66 -5.33 35.26
N ARG A 14 -1.57 -4.30 36.11
CA ARG A 14 -2.73 -3.71 36.83
C ARG A 14 -3.50 -2.66 36.04
N ALA A 15 -2.90 -2.10 34.98
CA ALA A 15 -3.54 -1.10 34.14
C ALA A 15 -4.61 -1.72 33.22
N GLN A 16 -5.64 -0.94 32.86
CA GLN A 16 -6.57 -1.34 31.80
C GLN A 16 -5.86 -1.24 30.45
N VAL A 17 -5.73 -2.37 29.76
CA VAL A 17 -5.13 -2.43 28.42
C VAL A 17 -6.23 -2.62 27.39
N PHE A 18 -6.18 -1.84 26.32
CA PHE A 18 -7.13 -1.93 25.22
C PHE A 18 -6.42 -2.11 23.88
N ALA A 19 -7.00 -2.93 23.00
CA ALA A 19 -6.57 -3.11 21.63
C ALA A 19 -7.43 -2.27 20.67
N LYS A 20 -6.77 -1.54 19.78
CA LYS A 20 -7.40 -0.85 18.65
C LYS A 20 -7.38 -1.78 17.44
N LEU A 21 -8.52 -2.39 17.15
CA LEU A 21 -8.64 -3.48 16.16
C LEU A 21 -8.77 -2.93 14.73
N GLU A 22 -7.65 -2.47 14.15
CA GLU A 22 -7.61 -1.90 12.79
C GLU A 22 -7.72 -2.94 11.67
N TYR A 23 -7.81 -4.24 11.98
CA TYR A 23 -8.06 -5.26 10.97
C TYR A 23 -9.52 -5.31 10.49
N TYR A 24 -10.44 -4.59 11.16
CA TYR A 24 -11.84 -4.46 10.73
C TYR A 24 -12.04 -3.46 9.57
N ASN A 25 -11.00 -2.75 9.14
CA ASN A 25 -11.10 -1.95 7.92
C ASN A 25 -11.30 -2.87 6.70
N ALA A 26 -11.86 -2.35 5.60
CA ALA A 26 -12.33 -3.15 4.47
C ALA A 26 -11.25 -3.99 3.76
N GLY A 27 -10.03 -3.45 3.65
CA GLY A 27 -8.83 -4.13 3.16
C GLY A 27 -8.06 -4.89 4.24
N GLY A 28 -8.59 -4.92 5.47
CA GLY A 28 -8.09 -5.74 6.58
C GLY A 28 -6.94 -5.10 7.36
N SER A 29 -6.67 -3.80 7.21
CA SER A 29 -5.58 -3.16 7.93
C SER A 29 -5.74 -1.66 8.16
N VAL A 30 -4.92 -1.10 9.05
CA VAL A 30 -4.83 0.36 9.27
C VAL A 30 -4.47 1.15 8.01
N LYS A 31 -3.82 0.51 7.01
CA LYS A 31 -3.37 1.19 5.79
C LYS A 31 -4.51 1.63 4.89
N ASP A 32 -5.72 1.10 5.08
CA ASP A 32 -6.91 1.49 4.33
C ASP A 32 -7.22 2.97 4.53
N ARG A 33 -7.06 3.48 5.76
CA ARG A 33 -7.27 4.90 6.09
C ARG A 33 -6.26 5.80 5.37
N VAL A 34 -4.99 5.40 5.40
CA VAL A 34 -3.90 6.16 4.76
C VAL A 34 -4.08 6.14 3.24
N GLY A 35 -4.34 4.97 2.65
CA GLY A 35 -4.61 4.82 1.22
C GLY A 35 -5.76 5.70 0.76
N LEU A 36 -6.89 5.68 1.49
CA LEU A 36 -8.05 6.51 1.14
C LEU A 36 -7.72 7.99 1.24
N ALA A 37 -7.04 8.43 2.31
CA ALA A 37 -6.65 9.82 2.47
C ALA A 37 -5.72 10.30 1.35
N MET A 38 -4.74 9.48 0.94
CA MET A 38 -3.81 9.81 -0.14
C MET A 38 -4.52 9.91 -1.49
N VAL A 39 -5.38 8.93 -1.82
CA VAL A 39 -6.16 8.95 -3.07
C VAL A 39 -7.12 10.15 -3.08
N SER A 40 -7.84 10.42 -2.00
CA SER A 40 -8.75 11.57 -1.92
C SER A 40 -8.04 12.92 -1.98
N ALA A 41 -6.80 13.02 -1.47
CA ALA A 41 -5.99 14.22 -1.67
C ALA A 41 -5.54 14.36 -3.13
N ALA A 42 -5.14 13.24 -3.75
CA ALA A 42 -4.76 13.20 -5.16
C ALA A 42 -5.91 13.53 -6.11
N GLU A 43 -7.15 13.13 -5.80
CA GLU A 43 -8.36 13.45 -6.59
C GLU A 43 -8.61 14.97 -6.76
N LYS A 44 -7.98 15.84 -5.94
CA LYS A 44 -8.13 17.31 -6.01
C LYS A 44 -7.36 17.99 -7.15
N GLY A 45 -7.18 17.29 -8.28
CA GLY A 45 -6.55 17.83 -9.50
C GLY A 45 -5.29 17.10 -9.95
N ARG A 46 -4.95 16.02 -9.27
CA ARG A 46 -3.67 15.31 -9.38
C ARG A 46 -3.86 13.88 -9.90
N LEU A 47 -5.00 13.27 -9.60
CA LEU A 47 -5.48 11.98 -10.06
C LEU A 47 -6.85 12.16 -10.72
N LYS A 48 -7.00 11.67 -11.94
CA LYS A 48 -8.21 11.75 -12.76
C LYS A 48 -8.82 10.36 -12.95
N ALA A 49 -10.12 10.32 -13.27
CA ALA A 49 -10.82 9.06 -13.51
C ALA A 49 -10.10 8.21 -14.58
N GLY A 50 -9.89 6.92 -14.29
CA GLY A 50 -9.20 6.00 -15.20
C GLY A 50 -7.67 6.03 -15.13
N ASP A 51 -7.07 6.93 -14.35
CA ASP A 51 -5.62 6.98 -14.13
C ASP A 51 -5.09 5.69 -13.48
N THR A 52 -3.77 5.53 -13.53
CA THR A 52 -3.05 4.38 -12.96
C THR A 52 -2.36 4.72 -11.65
N ILE A 53 -2.68 3.99 -10.59
CA ILE A 53 -1.97 3.98 -9.30
C ILE A 53 -0.83 2.97 -9.34
N ILE A 54 0.40 3.43 -9.05
CA ILE A 54 1.59 2.58 -8.95
C ILE A 54 2.09 2.61 -7.49
N GLU A 55 2.14 1.45 -6.85
CA GLU A 55 2.56 1.33 -5.44
C GLU A 55 3.82 0.45 -5.30
N VAL A 56 4.74 0.94 -4.46
CA VAL A 56 6.02 0.29 -4.15
C VAL A 56 6.08 -0.04 -2.66
N THR A 57 5.54 -1.19 -2.28
CA THR A 57 5.53 -1.61 -0.88
C THR A 57 5.45 -3.13 -0.72
N SER A 58 6.10 -3.61 0.34
CA SER A 58 5.94 -4.97 0.85
C SER A 58 4.69 -5.13 1.74
N GLY A 59 4.15 -4.02 2.24
CA GLY A 59 3.13 -4.00 3.30
C GLY A 59 1.69 -4.11 2.83
N ASN A 60 0.74 -3.72 3.69
CA ASN A 60 -0.70 -3.76 3.41
C ASN A 60 -1.19 -2.58 2.56
N THR A 61 -0.37 -1.54 2.33
CA THR A 61 -0.76 -0.38 1.51
C THR A 61 -1.13 -0.79 0.08
N ARG A 62 -0.48 -1.82 -0.49
CA ARG A 62 -0.86 -2.39 -1.79
C ARG A 62 -2.29 -2.94 -1.82
N ILE A 63 -2.77 -3.55 -0.74
CA ILE A 63 -4.16 -4.06 -0.67
C ILE A 63 -5.12 -2.89 -0.55
N ALA A 64 -4.81 -1.93 0.33
CA ALA A 64 -5.61 -0.71 0.47
C ALA A 64 -5.78 0.01 -0.87
N LEU A 65 -4.70 0.27 -1.58
CA LEU A 65 -4.73 0.98 -2.86
C LEU A 65 -5.35 0.15 -3.98
N ALA A 66 -5.11 -1.17 -4.03
CA ALA A 66 -5.80 -2.05 -4.99
C ALA A 66 -7.31 -2.04 -4.77
N LEU A 67 -7.76 -2.13 -3.52
CA LEU A 67 -9.19 -2.08 -3.17
C LEU A 67 -9.81 -0.72 -3.55
N ILE A 68 -9.14 0.38 -3.20
CA ILE A 68 -9.61 1.72 -3.54
C ILE A 68 -9.64 1.91 -5.07
N SER A 69 -8.63 1.41 -5.78
CA SER A 69 -8.58 1.44 -7.25
C SER A 69 -9.74 0.68 -7.88
N ALA A 70 -10.03 -0.52 -7.38
CA ALA A 70 -11.14 -1.33 -7.85
C ALA A 70 -12.50 -0.62 -7.66
N ILE A 71 -12.69 0.06 -6.53
CA ILE A 71 -13.94 0.78 -6.22
C ILE A 71 -14.06 2.05 -7.06
N LYS A 72 -12.98 2.81 -7.23
CA LYS A 72 -13.00 4.14 -7.88
C LYS A 72 -12.72 4.10 -9.39
N GLY A 73 -12.41 2.93 -9.95
CA GLY A 73 -12.15 2.76 -11.39
C GLY A 73 -10.76 3.21 -11.81
N TYR A 74 -9.76 3.11 -10.94
CA TYR A 74 -8.34 3.31 -11.31
C TYR A 74 -7.70 2.00 -11.73
N LYS A 75 -6.72 2.08 -12.62
CA LYS A 75 -5.79 0.97 -12.85
C LYS A 75 -4.83 0.90 -11.67
N CYS A 76 -4.43 -0.30 -11.26
CA CYS A 76 -3.51 -0.48 -10.15
C CYS A 76 -2.34 -1.37 -10.57
N ILE A 77 -1.12 -0.90 -10.38
CA ILE A 77 0.11 -1.66 -10.60
C ILE A 77 0.87 -1.73 -9.27
N ILE A 78 1.22 -2.93 -8.84
CA ILE A 78 1.98 -3.18 -7.62
C ILE A 78 3.32 -3.77 -8.01
N THR A 79 4.41 -3.09 -7.67
CA THR A 79 5.76 -3.66 -7.79
C THR A 79 6.13 -4.40 -6.50
N ILE A 80 6.53 -5.66 -6.61
CA ILE A 80 6.95 -6.49 -5.46
C ILE A 80 8.27 -7.19 -5.74
N SER A 81 9.09 -7.42 -4.70
CA SER A 81 10.25 -8.28 -4.83
C SER A 81 9.83 -9.75 -4.94
N GLU A 82 10.55 -10.55 -5.73
CA GLU A 82 10.31 -12.00 -5.87
C GLU A 82 10.40 -12.78 -4.56
N LYS A 83 11.12 -12.29 -3.54
CA LYS A 83 11.18 -12.91 -2.21
C LYS A 83 9.90 -12.73 -1.37
N MET A 84 8.99 -11.86 -1.79
CA MET A 84 7.79 -11.56 -1.00
C MET A 84 6.81 -12.74 -1.00
N SER A 85 6.21 -13.00 0.16
CA SER A 85 5.24 -14.07 0.35
C SER A 85 4.08 -14.00 -0.66
N GLU A 86 3.76 -15.17 -1.24
CA GLU A 86 2.70 -15.38 -2.23
C GLU A 86 1.29 -15.17 -1.65
N GLU A 87 1.12 -15.22 -0.33
CA GLU A 87 -0.19 -15.18 0.34
C GLU A 87 -1.04 -13.97 -0.04
N LYS A 88 -0.39 -12.84 -0.39
CA LYS A 88 -1.06 -11.58 -0.70
C LYS A 88 -1.34 -11.42 -2.20
N ILE A 89 -0.74 -12.25 -3.05
CA ILE A 89 -0.90 -12.16 -4.51
C ILE A 89 -2.32 -12.49 -4.97
N PRO A 90 -2.98 -13.56 -4.48
CA PRO A 90 -4.37 -13.85 -4.84
C PRO A 90 -5.31 -12.70 -4.53
N ILE A 91 -5.14 -12.04 -3.37
CA ILE A 91 -5.95 -10.88 -2.95
C ILE A 91 -5.75 -9.71 -3.92
N LEU A 92 -4.49 -9.41 -4.29
CA LEU A 92 -4.21 -8.32 -5.21
C LEU A 92 -4.76 -8.59 -6.61
N LYS A 93 -4.64 -9.82 -7.10
CA LYS A 93 -5.19 -10.23 -8.39
C LYS A 93 -6.72 -10.19 -8.39
N SER A 94 -7.38 -10.62 -7.32
CA SER A 94 -8.85 -10.56 -7.23
C SER A 94 -9.39 -9.13 -7.18
N LEU A 95 -8.59 -8.19 -6.66
CA LEU A 95 -8.86 -6.75 -6.71
C LEU A 95 -8.48 -6.10 -8.06
N GLY A 96 -8.06 -6.87 -9.07
CA GLY A 96 -7.73 -6.38 -10.41
C GLY A 96 -6.38 -5.67 -10.53
N ALA A 97 -5.50 -5.80 -9.53
CA ALA A 97 -4.16 -5.21 -9.61
C ALA A 97 -3.24 -6.01 -10.52
N THR A 98 -2.46 -5.30 -11.34
CA THR A 98 -1.34 -5.86 -12.09
C THR A 98 -0.12 -5.93 -11.19
N ILE A 99 0.58 -7.06 -11.22
CA ILE A 99 1.74 -7.30 -10.35
C ILE A 99 2.99 -7.36 -11.21
N VAL A 100 3.97 -6.52 -10.89
CA VAL A 100 5.30 -6.52 -11.52
C VAL A 100 6.30 -7.01 -10.49
N ARG A 101 7.04 -8.07 -10.82
CA ARG A 101 8.08 -8.61 -9.93
C ARG A 101 9.43 -7.96 -10.23
N THR A 102 10.23 -7.80 -9.18
CA THR A 102 11.62 -7.35 -9.28
C THR A 102 12.56 -8.33 -8.58
N PRO A 103 13.83 -8.40 -9.01
CA PRO A 103 14.83 -9.23 -8.34
C PRO A 103 14.92 -8.93 -6.83
N PRO A 104 15.23 -9.93 -5.99
CA PRO A 104 15.45 -9.71 -4.56
C PRO A 104 16.86 -9.24 -4.26
N GLY A 105 17.04 -8.42 -3.22
CA GLY A 105 18.37 -8.06 -2.71
C GLY A 105 19.17 -7.09 -3.58
N VAL A 106 18.54 -6.45 -4.57
CA VAL A 106 19.16 -5.38 -5.36
C VAL A 106 19.25 -4.08 -4.56
N PRO A 107 20.37 -3.33 -4.67
CA PRO A 107 20.48 -1.98 -4.10
C PRO A 107 19.39 -1.05 -4.60
N ILE A 108 19.01 -0.03 -3.81
CA ILE A 108 17.93 0.91 -4.15
C ILE A 108 18.26 1.71 -5.43
N GLU A 109 19.54 1.99 -5.64
CA GLU A 109 20.09 2.70 -6.78
C GLU A 109 20.11 1.86 -8.06
N SER A 110 19.95 0.55 -7.94
CA SER A 110 19.89 -0.34 -9.10
C SER A 110 18.71 0.00 -10.00
N PRO A 111 18.86 -0.03 -11.34
CA PRO A 111 17.74 0.06 -12.27
C PRO A 111 16.66 -1.01 -12.05
N GLU A 112 17.03 -2.13 -11.42
CA GLU A 112 16.16 -3.27 -11.15
C GLU A 112 15.50 -3.20 -9.77
N SER A 113 15.79 -2.16 -8.98
CA SER A 113 15.17 -1.98 -7.67
C SER A 113 13.67 -1.74 -7.80
N ILE A 114 12.90 -2.09 -6.76
CA ILE A 114 11.45 -1.87 -6.70
C ILE A 114 11.07 -0.41 -7.01
N ILE A 115 11.90 0.55 -6.58
CA ILE A 115 11.69 1.99 -6.79
C ILE A 115 12.00 2.38 -8.23
N SER A 116 13.13 1.91 -8.77
CA SER A 116 13.55 2.23 -10.14
C SER A 116 12.59 1.64 -11.18
N VAL A 117 12.12 0.41 -10.96
CA VAL A 117 11.11 -0.22 -11.82
C VAL A 117 9.79 0.55 -11.78
N ALA A 118 9.33 0.97 -10.60
CA ALA A 118 8.12 1.78 -10.49
C ALA A 118 8.25 3.17 -11.15
N LYS A 119 9.42 3.82 -11.03
CA LYS A 119 9.74 5.06 -11.76
C LYS A 119 9.69 4.86 -13.27
N ARG A 120 10.27 3.77 -13.77
CA ARG A 120 10.23 3.44 -15.19
C ARG A 120 8.80 3.19 -15.68
N LEU A 121 8.02 2.39 -14.94
CA LEU A 121 6.61 2.14 -15.25
C LEU A 121 5.78 3.41 -15.28
N GLN A 122 6.05 4.35 -14.38
CA GLN A 122 5.42 5.66 -14.38
C GLN A 122 5.73 6.45 -15.66
N GLN A 123 6.99 6.46 -16.11
CA GLN A 123 7.41 7.16 -17.33
C GLN A 123 6.83 6.52 -18.60
N GLU A 124 6.75 5.19 -18.62
CA GLU A 124 6.23 4.41 -19.75
C GLU A 124 4.70 4.39 -19.82
N THR A 125 4.00 4.76 -18.74
CA THR A 125 2.54 4.82 -18.70
C THR A 125 2.05 6.18 -19.26
N PRO A 126 1.49 6.25 -20.49
CA PRO A 126 1.35 7.50 -21.26
C PRO A 126 0.36 8.55 -20.71
N GLN A 127 -0.26 8.30 -19.56
CA GLN A 127 -1.40 9.07 -19.06
C GLN A 127 -1.18 9.72 -17.69
N LEU A 128 0.05 9.70 -17.17
CA LEU A 128 0.35 10.37 -15.91
C LEU A 128 0.90 11.79 -16.21
N PRO A 129 0.07 12.84 -16.18
CA PRO A 129 0.55 14.22 -16.33
C PRO A 129 1.46 14.64 -15.16
N TYR A 130 1.58 13.82 -14.12
CA TYR A 130 2.42 14.12 -12.97
C TYR A 130 3.20 12.88 -12.45
N PRO A 131 4.53 12.98 -12.32
CA PRO A 131 5.41 11.89 -11.90
C PRO A 131 5.43 11.60 -10.38
N TRP A 132 4.44 12.04 -9.59
CA TRP A 132 4.49 11.92 -8.13
C TRP A 132 3.63 10.81 -7.52
N MET A 133 2.91 9.99 -8.31
CA MET A 133 2.29 8.79 -7.76
C MET A 133 3.22 7.57 -7.82
N LEU A 134 4.49 7.80 -7.43
CA LEU A 134 5.18 6.88 -6.55
C LEU A 134 4.71 7.29 -5.16
N LEU A 135 3.78 6.53 -4.59
CA LEU A 135 3.52 6.67 -3.17
C LEU A 135 4.76 6.17 -2.43
N LEU A 136 5.67 7.12 -2.22
CA LEU A 136 6.86 7.01 -1.42
C LEU A 136 6.40 6.55 -0.03
N SER A 137 6.67 5.28 0.25
CA SER A 137 6.90 4.78 1.60
C SER A 137 8.01 5.55 2.34
N ALA A 138 8.66 6.54 1.71
CA ALA A 138 9.65 7.42 2.33
C ALA A 138 9.08 8.68 3.01
N GLN A 139 7.89 9.20 2.64
CA GLN A 139 7.33 10.41 3.30
C GLN A 139 6.56 10.14 4.59
N VAL A 140 6.42 8.86 4.99
CA VAL A 140 5.86 8.49 6.31
C VAL A 140 6.93 8.50 7.42
N LEU A 141 8.20 8.76 7.08
CA LEU A 141 9.28 8.94 8.07
C LEU A 141 9.61 10.41 8.39
N GLU A 142 8.97 11.39 7.75
CA GLU A 142 9.16 12.82 8.06
C GLU A 142 7.93 13.48 8.74
N VAL A 143 6.85 12.73 8.99
CA VAL A 143 5.62 13.25 9.63
C VAL A 143 5.22 12.42 10.87
N LEU A 144 6.19 11.73 11.47
CA LEU A 144 6.15 11.20 12.85
C LEU A 144 7.51 11.48 13.51
#